data_AF-D9SER0-F1
#
_entry.id   AF-D9SER0-F1
#
_cell.length_a   1.000
_cell.length_b   1.000
_cell.length_c   1.000
_cell.angle_alpha   90.00
_cell.angle_beta   90.00
_cell.angle_gamma   90.00
#
_symmetry.space_group_name_H-M   'P 1'
#
loop_
_entity.id
_entity.type
_entity.pdbx_description
1 polymer ?
#
loop_
_entity_poly.entity_id
_entity_poly.type
_entity_poly.pdbx_seq_one_letter_code
_entity_poly.pdbx_strand_id
1 'polypeptide(L)'
;MDCSQSSLYLTSIVLMFHAQKMKNISLSLGSIVFVFSCASVFAGTCDINYTRTACPGKEAISFKKCDGKASCVKTGAADTAEACRVKAVAACANDRLDITKSKVITATFNGKSVTNKAGGADHCADYAERAVEFDKCGM
;
A
#
# COMPACT_ATOMS: atom_id res chain seq x y z
N MET A 1 13.60 24.00 -1.19
CA MET A 1 12.79 22.88 -1.71
C MET A 1 11.38 23.04 -1.21
N ASP A 2 10.52 23.26 -2.18
CA ASP A 2 9.15 23.72 -2.12
C ASP A 2 8.20 22.76 -1.40
N CYS A 3 7.46 23.30 -0.44
CA CYS A 3 6.17 22.77 -0.01
C CYS A 3 5.11 23.58 -0.78
N SER A 4 4.93 23.28 -2.07
CA SER A 4 3.99 23.99 -2.94
C SER A 4 2.80 23.09 -3.29
N GLN A 5 1.65 23.49 -2.75
CA GLN A 5 0.28 23.30 -3.23
C GLN A 5 -0.22 21.91 -3.62
N SER A 6 -1.19 21.43 -2.86
CA SER A 6 -2.54 20.99 -3.30
C SER A 6 -3.24 20.40 -2.06
N SER A 7 -4.47 20.73 -1.68
CA SER A 7 -5.49 21.54 -2.28
C SER A 7 -6.53 21.76 -1.18
N LEU A 8 -6.74 23.01 -0.80
CA LEU A 8 -8.05 23.64 -0.55
C LEU A 8 -9.24 22.68 -0.31
N TYR A 9 -9.23 21.92 0.77
CA TYR A 9 -10.44 21.32 1.34
C TYR A 9 -10.31 21.32 2.85
N LEU A 10 -11.41 21.66 3.52
CA LEU A 10 -11.57 21.84 4.96
C LEU A 10 -11.33 23.28 5.46
N THR A 11 -11.88 24.24 4.72
CA THR A 11 -12.58 25.42 5.27
C THR A 11 -13.78 25.06 6.18
N SER A 12 -13.89 23.81 6.67
CA SER A 12 -15.01 23.31 7.49
C SER A 12 -14.71 23.23 8.99
N ILE A 13 -13.56 23.70 9.48
CA ILE A 13 -13.33 23.90 10.93
C ILE A 13 -13.63 25.37 11.31
N VAL A 14 -14.58 25.98 10.63
CA VAL A 14 -15.30 27.17 11.09
C VAL A 14 -16.72 26.66 11.34
N LEU A 15 -17.19 26.70 12.60
CA LEU A 15 -18.54 26.31 13.10
C LEU A 15 -18.66 25.02 13.94
N MET A 16 -17.71 24.70 14.83
CA MET A 16 -18.04 23.93 16.04
C MET A 16 -17.38 24.50 17.31
N PHE A 17 -17.63 25.77 17.57
CA PHE A 17 -17.53 26.34 18.93
C PHE A 17 -18.73 27.25 19.20
N HIS A 18 -19.93 26.69 19.18
CA HIS A 18 -21.07 27.28 19.90
C HIS A 18 -21.20 26.59 21.26
N ALA A 19 -21.17 27.41 22.30
CA ALA A 19 -21.41 27.09 23.71
C ALA A 19 -20.25 26.49 24.53
N GLN A 20 -19.27 27.33 24.89
CA GLN A 20 -18.59 27.22 26.19
C GLN A 20 -18.95 28.47 27.00
N LYS A 21 -19.78 28.27 28.02
CA LYS A 21 -20.38 29.28 28.88
C LYS A 21 -19.31 29.92 29.76
N MET A 22 -19.01 31.19 29.51
CA MET A 22 -18.03 31.97 30.29
C MET A 22 -18.49 32.11 31.75
N LYS A 23 -17.69 31.59 32.69
CA LYS A 23 -17.67 32.02 34.08
C LYS A 23 -16.22 32.29 34.48
N ASN A 24 -15.92 33.59 34.55
CA ASN A 24 -14.95 34.27 35.40
C ASN A 24 -13.65 33.49 35.70
N ILE A 25 -12.65 33.66 34.84
CA ILE A 25 -11.26 33.33 35.16
C ILE A 25 -10.46 34.64 35.15
N SER A 26 -9.95 34.98 36.33
CA SER A 26 -9.15 36.16 36.63
C SER A 26 -7.89 36.18 35.77
N LEU A 27 -7.57 37.37 35.27
CA LEU A 27 -6.45 37.70 34.40
C LEU A 27 -5.10 37.41 35.10
N SER A 28 -4.41 36.35 34.71
CA SER A 28 -2.97 36.18 34.95
C SER A 28 -2.27 35.98 33.61
N LEU A 29 -1.34 36.89 33.27
CA LEU A 29 -0.48 36.81 32.10
C LEU A 29 0.31 35.49 32.11
N GLY A 30 -0.08 34.57 31.23
CA GLY A 30 0.67 33.37 30.92
C GLY A 30 0.42 33.02 29.45
N SER A 31 1.32 33.44 28.57
CA SER A 31 1.25 33.12 27.14
C SER A 31 1.32 31.61 26.92
N ILE A 32 0.18 30.99 26.61
CA ILE A 32 0.11 29.59 26.20
C ILE A 32 0.60 29.52 24.76
N VAL A 33 1.89 29.22 24.58
CA VAL A 33 2.48 28.85 23.29
C VAL A 33 2.04 27.41 22.99
N PHE A 34 0.98 27.25 22.21
CA PHE A 34 0.55 25.94 21.72
C PHE A 34 1.52 25.50 20.60
N VAL A 35 2.59 24.78 20.98
CA VAL A 35 3.57 24.23 20.03
C VAL A 35 2.89 23.10 19.25
N PHE A 36 2.38 23.42 18.06
CA PHE A 36 1.86 22.44 17.11
C PHE A 36 3.04 21.69 16.49
N SER A 37 3.50 20.62 17.15
CA SER A 37 4.49 19.72 16.58
C SER A 37 3.86 18.97 15.41
N CYS A 38 4.17 19.41 14.19
CA CYS A 38 3.97 18.62 12.98
C CYS A 38 4.83 17.36 13.06
N ALA A 39 4.28 16.27 13.59
CA ALA A 39 4.88 14.96 13.44
C ALA A 39 4.82 14.58 11.96
N SER A 40 5.95 14.64 11.27
CA SER A 40 6.08 14.08 9.93
C SER A 40 5.88 12.57 10.01
N VAL A 41 4.70 12.09 9.58
CA VAL A 41 4.45 10.66 9.40
C VAL A 41 5.26 10.22 8.18
N PHE A 42 6.41 9.58 8.40
CA PHE A 42 7.16 8.95 7.32
C PHE A 42 6.39 7.69 6.88
N ALA A 43 5.89 7.69 5.65
CA ALA A 43 5.35 6.48 5.05
C ALA A 43 6.47 5.43 4.95
N GLY A 44 6.20 4.20 5.40
CA GLY A 44 7.14 3.10 5.32
C GLY A 44 7.32 2.59 3.88
N THR A 45 8.37 1.82 3.65
CA THR A 45 8.61 1.14 2.37
C THR A 45 7.90 -0.20 2.34
N CYS A 46 7.30 -0.53 1.20
CA CYS A 46 6.66 -1.81 0.92
C CYS A 46 7.29 -2.39 -0.34
N ASP A 47 8.07 -3.45 -0.18
CA ASP A 47 8.71 -4.16 -1.28
C ASP A 47 7.89 -5.39 -1.63
N ILE A 48 7.29 -5.39 -2.82
CA ILE A 48 6.50 -6.51 -3.32
C ILE A 48 7.36 -7.30 -4.30
N ASN A 49 7.69 -8.54 -3.96
CA ASN A 49 8.38 -9.45 -4.85
C ASN A 49 7.37 -10.22 -5.70
N TYR A 50 7.55 -10.12 -7.01
CA TYR A 50 6.75 -10.79 -8.02
C TYR A 50 7.54 -11.96 -8.56
N THR A 51 7.10 -13.19 -8.35
CA THR A 51 7.62 -14.35 -9.04
C THR A 51 6.56 -14.87 -10.00
N ARG A 52 6.85 -14.85 -11.30
CA ARG A 52 5.90 -15.20 -12.36
C ARG A 52 6.22 -16.58 -12.93
N THR A 53 5.18 -17.35 -13.21
CA THR A 53 5.27 -18.54 -14.05
C THR A 53 4.58 -18.23 -15.37
N ALA A 54 5.32 -18.34 -16.47
CA ALA A 54 4.77 -18.14 -17.81
C ALA A 54 4.03 -19.38 -18.30
N CYS A 55 3.12 -19.17 -19.25
CA CYS A 55 2.62 -20.27 -20.07
C CYS A 55 3.70 -20.75 -21.05
N PRO A 56 3.65 -22.03 -21.47
CA PRO A 56 4.63 -22.59 -22.40
C PRO A 56 4.78 -21.74 -23.67
N GLY A 57 6.00 -21.33 -23.99
CA GLY A 57 6.29 -20.52 -25.19
C GLY A 57 5.96 -19.03 -25.06
N LYS A 58 5.56 -18.57 -23.87
CA LYS A 58 5.21 -17.16 -23.58
C LYS A 58 6.17 -16.50 -22.58
N GLU A 59 7.29 -17.13 -22.26
CA GLU A 59 8.28 -16.73 -21.26
C GLU A 59 8.76 -15.30 -21.51
N ALA A 60 9.20 -14.99 -22.73
CA ALA A 60 9.69 -13.66 -23.10
C ALA A 60 8.64 -12.56 -22.87
N ILE A 61 7.36 -12.83 -23.20
CA ILE A 61 6.27 -11.84 -23.10
C ILE A 61 5.72 -11.75 -21.66
N SER A 62 5.79 -12.84 -20.89
CA SER A 62 5.40 -12.87 -19.48
C SER A 62 6.43 -12.13 -18.62
N PHE A 63 7.70 -12.45 -18.79
CA PHE A 63 8.81 -11.92 -17.99
C PHE A 63 9.21 -10.49 -18.35
N LYS A 64 8.75 -9.95 -19.48
CA LYS A 64 8.93 -8.52 -19.82
C LYS A 64 8.45 -7.56 -18.72
N LYS A 65 7.51 -7.96 -17.87
CA LYS A 65 7.04 -7.17 -16.71
C LYS A 65 8.06 -7.07 -15.56
N CYS A 66 9.13 -7.87 -15.62
CA CYS A 66 10.24 -7.96 -14.68
C CYS A 66 11.58 -7.91 -15.43
N ASP A 67 11.68 -7.06 -16.46
CA ASP A 67 12.91 -6.85 -17.24
C ASP A 67 13.51 -8.13 -17.83
N GLY A 68 12.63 -9.04 -18.27
CA GLY A 68 13.01 -10.34 -18.84
C GLY A 68 13.30 -11.44 -17.81
N LYS A 69 13.24 -11.14 -16.51
CA LYS A 69 13.44 -12.10 -15.42
C LYS A 69 12.12 -12.70 -14.95
N ALA A 70 12.17 -13.94 -14.46
CA ALA A 70 11.01 -14.58 -13.84
C ALA A 70 10.57 -13.91 -12.54
N SER A 71 11.50 -13.21 -11.85
CA SER A 71 11.22 -12.50 -10.60
C SER A 71 11.72 -11.07 -10.61
N CYS A 72 10.98 -10.16 -9.96
CA CYS A 72 11.41 -8.79 -9.70
C CYS A 72 10.76 -8.23 -8.43
N VAL A 73 11.42 -7.24 -7.81
CA VAL A 73 10.88 -6.50 -6.67
C VAL A 73 10.37 -5.15 -7.16
N LYS A 74 9.21 -4.73 -6.68
CA LYS A 74 8.71 -3.36 -6.85
C LYS A 74 8.51 -2.73 -5.49
N THR A 75 9.23 -1.64 -5.25
CA THR A 75 9.15 -0.86 -4.03
C THR A 75 8.10 0.24 -4.19
N GLY A 76 7.26 0.39 -3.18
CA GLY A 76 6.32 1.50 -3.06
C GLY A 76 6.21 1.98 -1.62
N ALA A 77 5.43 3.04 -1.39
CA ALA A 77 5.13 3.52 -0.05
C ALA A 77 3.92 2.77 0.55
N ALA A 78 3.90 2.55 1.86
CA ALA A 78 2.74 2.12 2.61
C ALA A 78 2.79 2.68 4.04
N ASP A 79 1.64 3.02 4.62
CA ASP A 79 1.61 3.58 5.97
C ASP A 79 1.72 2.50 7.05
N THR A 80 1.38 1.25 6.71
CA THR A 80 1.39 0.11 7.63
C THR A 80 1.75 -1.19 6.92
N ALA A 81 2.15 -2.21 7.70
CA ALA A 81 2.36 -3.56 7.19
C ALA A 81 1.08 -4.16 6.59
N GLU A 82 -0.10 -3.84 7.15
CA GLU A 82 -1.38 -4.29 6.61
C GLU A 82 -1.69 -3.63 5.26
N ALA A 83 -1.43 -2.33 5.11
CA ALA A 83 -1.55 -1.66 3.82
C ALA A 83 -0.60 -2.28 2.78
N CYS A 84 0.60 -2.68 3.19
CA CYS A 84 1.53 -3.41 2.32
C CYS A 84 0.98 -4.80 1.94
N ARG A 85 0.41 -5.55 2.89
CA ARG A 85 -0.27 -6.84 2.64
C ARG A 85 -1.40 -6.70 1.62
N VAL A 86 -2.27 -5.70 1.78
CA VAL A 86 -3.38 -5.42 0.85
C VAL A 86 -2.86 -5.14 -0.57
N LYS A 87 -1.79 -4.35 -0.70
CA LYS A 87 -1.14 -4.12 -2.00
C LYS A 87 -0.54 -5.39 -2.58
N ALA A 88 0.05 -6.25 -1.75
CA ALA A 88 0.59 -7.53 -2.17
C ALA A 88 -0.51 -8.49 -2.67
N VAL A 89 -1.67 -8.56 -2.00
CA VAL A 89 -2.83 -9.34 -2.47
C VAL A 89 -3.37 -8.77 -3.79
N ALA A 90 -3.50 -7.45 -3.90
CA ALA A 90 -3.97 -6.81 -5.14
C ALA A 90 -3.03 -7.08 -6.33
N ALA A 91 -1.73 -7.22 -6.09
CA ALA A 91 -0.73 -7.56 -7.10
C ALA A 91 -0.90 -8.97 -7.72
N CYS A 92 -1.72 -9.83 -7.10
CA CYS A 92 -2.01 -11.19 -7.59
C CYS A 92 -2.89 -11.19 -8.85
N ALA A 93 -3.73 -10.17 -9.07
CA ALA A 93 -4.64 -10.09 -10.21
C ALA A 93 -3.95 -10.33 -11.56
N ASN A 94 -4.41 -11.33 -12.32
CA ASN A 94 -3.84 -11.77 -13.58
C ASN A 94 -4.88 -11.63 -14.71
N ASP A 95 -4.65 -10.64 -15.57
CA ASP A 95 -5.49 -10.33 -16.73
C ASP A 95 -5.00 -10.98 -18.04
N ARG A 96 -3.81 -11.60 -18.03
CA ARG A 96 -3.15 -12.20 -19.21
C ARG A 96 -3.13 -13.72 -19.11
N LEU A 97 -4.32 -14.31 -19.07
CA LEU A 97 -4.59 -15.74 -18.84
C LEU A 97 -4.02 -16.68 -19.92
N ASP A 98 -3.57 -16.14 -21.05
CA ASP A 98 -2.93 -16.87 -22.15
C ASP A 98 -1.40 -16.74 -22.13
N ILE A 99 -0.85 -15.94 -21.21
CA ILE A 99 0.58 -15.57 -21.17
C ILE A 99 1.21 -15.85 -19.81
N THR A 100 0.56 -15.44 -18.73
CA THR A 100 1.03 -15.66 -17.36
C THR A 100 0.18 -16.77 -16.74
N LYS A 101 0.80 -17.91 -16.46
CA LYS A 101 0.16 -19.06 -15.84
C LYS A 101 -0.20 -18.75 -14.39
N SER A 102 0.74 -18.23 -13.61
CA SER A 102 0.53 -17.93 -12.20
C SER A 102 1.54 -16.91 -11.69
N LYS A 103 1.27 -16.39 -10.48
CA LYS A 103 2.19 -15.52 -9.75
C LYS A 103 2.27 -15.97 -8.30
N VAL A 104 3.46 -15.94 -7.73
CA VAL A 104 3.68 -15.99 -6.29
C VAL A 104 4.09 -14.58 -5.87
N ILE A 105 3.36 -14.01 -4.90
CA ILE A 105 3.61 -12.66 -4.42
C ILE A 105 4.00 -12.72 -2.94
N THR A 106 5.18 -12.21 -2.61
CA THR A 106 5.63 -12.01 -1.23
C THR A 106 5.88 -10.53 -0.99
N ALA A 107 5.80 -10.06 0.25
CA ALA A 107 6.08 -8.66 0.56
C ALA A 107 6.92 -8.47 1.82
N THR A 108 7.67 -7.38 1.86
CA THR A 108 8.29 -6.87 3.07
C THR A 108 7.87 -5.43 3.32
N PHE A 109 7.70 -5.06 4.58
CA PHE A 109 7.39 -3.71 5.04
C PHE A 109 8.52 -3.21 5.93
N ASN A 110 9.18 -2.12 5.55
CA ASN A 110 10.40 -1.60 6.20
C ASN A 110 11.44 -2.72 6.42
N GLY A 111 11.63 -3.57 5.42
CA GLY A 111 12.56 -4.71 5.45
C GLY A 111 12.09 -5.92 6.26
N LYS A 112 10.89 -5.90 6.86
CA LYS A 112 10.33 -7.04 7.60
C LYS A 112 9.30 -7.79 6.78
N SER A 113 9.39 -9.11 6.72
CA SER A 113 8.43 -9.94 5.99
C SER A 113 7.00 -9.71 6.47
N VAL A 114 6.07 -9.57 5.52
CA VAL A 114 4.63 -9.50 5.76
C VAL A 114 4.03 -10.85 5.40
N THR A 115 3.22 -11.44 6.27
CA THR A 115 2.55 -12.72 6.01
C THR A 115 1.14 -12.51 5.48
N ASN A 116 0.60 -13.51 4.79
CA ASN A 116 -0.81 -13.61 4.47
C ASN A 116 -1.65 -13.89 5.74
N LYS A 117 -2.99 -13.94 5.60
CA LYS A 117 -3.91 -14.16 6.74
C LYS A 117 -3.71 -15.51 7.45
N ALA A 118 -3.22 -16.51 6.72
CA ALA A 118 -2.92 -17.84 7.26
C ALA A 118 -1.47 -17.98 7.79
N GLY A 119 -0.69 -16.89 7.82
CA GLY A 119 0.71 -16.91 8.26
C GLY A 119 1.73 -17.39 7.22
N GLY A 120 1.30 -17.63 5.98
CA GLY A 120 2.17 -17.99 4.85
C GLY A 120 2.78 -16.77 4.14
N ALA A 121 3.82 -17.01 3.33
CA ALA A 121 4.49 -15.95 2.58
C ALA A 121 3.80 -15.58 1.25
N ASP A 122 3.10 -16.52 0.61
CA ASP A 122 2.38 -16.27 -0.64
C ASP A 122 1.06 -15.53 -0.36
N HIS A 123 1.03 -14.24 -0.68
CA HIS A 123 -0.16 -13.41 -0.55
C HIS A 123 -1.25 -13.79 -1.56
N CYS A 124 -0.93 -14.50 -2.63
CA CYS A 124 -1.95 -14.97 -3.57
C CYS A 124 -2.82 -16.09 -2.99
N ALA A 125 -2.42 -16.72 -1.89
CA ALA A 125 -3.28 -17.63 -1.15
C ALA A 125 -4.54 -16.93 -0.57
N ASP A 126 -4.47 -15.62 -0.31
CA ASP A 126 -5.61 -14.81 0.16
C ASP A 126 -6.43 -14.20 -0.99
N TYR A 127 -6.02 -14.40 -2.25
CA TYR A 127 -6.63 -13.76 -3.40
C TYR A 127 -7.86 -14.54 -3.90
N ALA A 128 -9.03 -13.89 -3.88
CA ALA A 128 -10.32 -14.52 -4.17
C ALA A 128 -10.38 -15.17 -5.56
N GLU A 129 -9.86 -14.49 -6.58
CA GLU A 129 -9.96 -14.94 -7.99
C GLU A 129 -8.82 -15.88 -8.41
N ARG A 130 -7.98 -16.33 -7.46
CA ARG A 130 -6.86 -17.23 -7.78
C ARG A 130 -7.31 -18.47 -8.54
N ALA A 131 -8.44 -19.07 -8.18
CA ALA A 131 -8.95 -20.28 -8.83
C ALA A 131 -9.41 -20.06 -10.28
N VAL A 132 -9.79 -18.84 -10.65
CA VAL A 132 -10.29 -18.51 -11.99
C VAL A 132 -9.21 -17.89 -12.88
N GLU A 133 -8.24 -17.17 -12.31
CA GLU A 133 -7.21 -16.46 -13.07
C GLU A 133 -5.87 -17.21 -13.16
N PHE A 134 -5.63 -18.20 -12.30
CA PHE A 134 -4.36 -18.93 -12.31
C PHE A 134 -4.51 -20.27 -13.04
N ASP A 135 -3.35 -20.76 -13.47
CA ASP A 135 -3.17 -22.01 -14.21
C ASP A 135 -3.97 -22.06 -15.52
N LYS A 136 -4.27 -20.88 -16.08
CA LYS A 136 -4.80 -20.72 -17.42
C LYS A 136 -3.65 -20.53 -18.39
N CYS A 137 -3.71 -21.21 -19.54
CA CYS A 137 -2.71 -21.12 -20.61
C CYS A 137 -3.34 -21.33 -22.00
N GLY A 138 -4.27 -20.43 -22.36
CA GLY A 138 -4.97 -20.48 -23.64
C GLY A 138 -6.23 -21.33 -23.56
N MET A 139 -7.25 -20.82 -22.86
CA MET A 139 -8.62 -21.34 -22.96
C MET A 139 -9.09 -21.38 -24.41
#